data_AF-A0A2I3HDK4-F1
#
_entry.id   AF-A0A2I3HDK4-F1
#
_cell.length_a   1.000
_cell.length_b   1.000
_cell.length_c   1.000
_cell.angle_alpha   90.00
_cell.angle_beta   90.00
_cell.angle_gamma   90.00
#
_symmetry.space_group_name_H-M   'P 1'
#
loop_
_entity.id
_entity.type
_entity.pdbx_description
1 polymer ?
#
loop_
_entity_poly.entity_id
_entity_poly.type
_entity_poly.pdbx_seq_one_letter_code
_entity_poly.pdbx_strand_id
1 'polypeptide(L)'
;MEPRAVAEAVETGKEDVIMEALRSYNQEHSQSFTFDDAQQEDRKRLAELLVSVLEQGLPPSHRVTWLQSVRILSRDRNCLDPFTSRQSLQALACYADISVSEGSIPGSPDMDVVLESLKCLCNLVLSSPVAQMLAAEARLVVKLTERVGLYRERSFPHDVQFFDLRLLFLLTALRTDVRQQLFQELKGVRLLTDTLELTLGVTPEGNPPKLLPSQETERAMEILKVLFNITLDSIKGEVDEEDTALYRHLGTLLRHCVMIATAGDRTEEFHGHAVNLLGNLPLKCLDVLLTLEPHGDSMEFMGVNMDVICALVIFLEKRLHQTHRLKESVAPVLSVLTECARMHRPARKFLKAQGWPPPQVLPPLRDVRTRPEVGEMLRNKLVRLMTHLDTDVKRVAAEFLFVLCSESVPRFIKYTGYGNAAGLLAARGLMAGGRPEGQYSEDEDTDTDEYKEAKASINPVTGRVEEKPPNPMEGMTEEQKEHEAMKLVTMFDKLSRNRVIQPMGMSPRGHLTSLQDAMCETMEQQLSSDPDSDPD
;
A
#
# COMPACT_ATOMS: atom_id res chain seq x y z
N MET A 1 -9.77 1.79 -41.89
CA MET A 1 -10.01 2.84 -42.89
C MET A 1 -9.30 4.08 -42.38
N GLU A 2 -8.68 4.87 -43.24
CA GLU A 2 -7.92 6.05 -42.79
C GLU A 2 -8.84 7.13 -42.16
N PRO A 3 -8.41 7.83 -41.08
CA PRO A 3 -9.23 8.85 -40.40
C PRO A 3 -9.80 9.92 -41.34
N ARG A 4 -9.00 10.33 -42.33
CA ARG A 4 -9.40 11.31 -43.35
C ARG A 4 -10.60 10.85 -44.18
N ALA A 5 -10.59 9.60 -44.65
CA ALA A 5 -11.68 9.05 -45.45
C ALA A 5 -12.97 8.93 -44.62
N VAL A 6 -12.84 8.63 -43.32
CA VAL A 6 -13.99 8.59 -42.40
C VAL A 6 -14.54 10.00 -42.16
N ALA A 7 -13.69 11.01 -41.97
CA ALA A 7 -14.12 12.40 -41.82
C ALA A 7 -14.87 12.90 -43.07
N GLU A 8 -14.33 12.61 -44.26
CA GLU A 8 -14.99 12.92 -45.54
C GLU A 8 -16.35 12.21 -45.66
N ALA A 9 -16.46 10.95 -45.23
CA ALA A 9 -17.73 10.22 -45.20
C ALA A 9 -18.76 10.87 -44.26
N VAL A 10 -18.35 11.27 -43.07
CA VAL A 10 -19.20 11.95 -42.06
C VAL A 10 -19.75 13.27 -42.62
N GLU A 11 -18.92 14.03 -43.35
CA GLU A 11 -19.34 15.29 -43.98
C GLU A 11 -20.36 15.10 -45.12
N THR A 12 -20.39 13.93 -45.77
CA THR A 12 -21.39 13.67 -46.82
C THR A 12 -22.82 13.62 -46.30
N GLY A 13 -23.02 13.38 -45.00
CA GLY A 13 -24.34 13.28 -44.36
C GLY A 13 -25.16 12.04 -44.76
N LYS A 14 -24.62 11.14 -45.58
CA LYS A 14 -25.32 9.92 -46.04
C LYS A 14 -25.14 8.79 -45.03
N GLU A 15 -26.21 8.46 -44.30
CA GLU A 15 -26.19 7.50 -43.19
C GLU A 15 -25.48 6.18 -43.53
N ASP A 16 -25.83 5.51 -44.64
CA ASP A 16 -25.22 4.23 -45.03
C ASP A 16 -23.70 4.33 -45.25
N VAL A 17 -23.24 5.43 -45.85
CA VAL A 17 -21.82 5.67 -46.14
C VAL A 17 -21.05 5.94 -44.84
N ILE A 18 -21.64 6.74 -43.95
CA ILE A 18 -21.07 7.05 -42.63
C ILE A 18 -20.92 5.77 -41.82
N MET A 19 -21.98 4.96 -41.76
CA MET A 19 -21.99 3.75 -40.95
C MET A 19 -20.99 2.72 -41.46
N GLU A 20 -20.84 2.56 -42.78
CA GLU A 20 -19.84 1.65 -43.34
C GLU A 20 -18.41 2.13 -43.08
N ALA A 21 -18.17 3.44 -43.18
CA ALA A 21 -16.88 4.04 -42.87
C ALA A 21 -16.51 3.87 -41.39
N LEU A 22 -17.44 4.16 -40.46
CA LEU A 22 -17.22 4.00 -39.02
C LEU A 22 -17.03 2.54 -38.63
N ARG A 23 -17.80 1.58 -39.19
CA ARG A 23 -17.58 0.15 -38.93
C ARG A 23 -16.21 -0.31 -39.39
N SER A 24 -15.81 0.09 -40.60
CA SER A 24 -14.49 -0.24 -41.17
C SER A 24 -13.35 0.36 -40.34
N TYR A 25 -13.53 1.60 -39.87
CA TYR A 25 -12.59 2.25 -38.94
C TYR A 25 -12.49 1.49 -37.61
N ASN A 26 -13.63 1.16 -37.01
CA ASN A 26 -13.68 0.50 -35.71
C ASN A 26 -13.07 -0.90 -35.75
N GLN A 27 -13.29 -1.66 -36.82
CA GLN A 27 -12.70 -2.99 -36.98
C GLN A 27 -11.17 -2.92 -37.03
N GLU A 28 -10.62 -1.99 -37.83
CA GLU A 28 -9.18 -1.84 -38.01
C GLU A 28 -8.46 -1.29 -36.77
N HIS A 29 -9.08 -0.34 -36.06
CA HIS A 29 -8.45 0.36 -34.94
C HIS A 29 -8.95 -0.08 -33.55
N SER A 30 -9.74 -1.16 -33.46
CA SER A 30 -10.31 -1.66 -32.19
C SER A 30 -9.27 -1.91 -31.09
N GLN A 31 -8.07 -2.38 -31.47
CA GLN A 31 -6.94 -2.67 -30.58
C GLN A 31 -5.79 -1.66 -30.69
N SER A 32 -5.99 -0.53 -31.38
CA SER A 32 -4.98 0.52 -31.47
C SER A 32 -4.89 1.30 -30.17
N PHE A 33 -3.67 1.37 -29.62
CA PHE A 33 -3.29 2.22 -28.48
C PHE A 33 -2.15 3.20 -28.84
N THR A 34 -1.56 3.04 -30.01
CA THR A 34 -0.55 3.91 -30.60
C THR A 34 -1.09 4.43 -31.93
N PHE A 35 -0.97 5.73 -32.15
CA PHE A 35 -1.51 6.38 -33.35
C PHE A 35 -0.39 7.12 -34.08
N ASP A 36 -0.48 7.15 -35.41
CA ASP A 36 0.52 7.81 -36.26
C ASP A 36 0.41 9.34 -36.13
N ASP A 37 1.53 10.01 -35.85
CA ASP A 37 1.59 11.47 -35.76
C ASP A 37 1.26 12.15 -37.10
N ALA A 38 1.52 11.49 -38.24
CA ALA A 38 1.21 12.02 -39.56
C ALA A 38 -0.30 12.24 -39.78
N GLN A 39 -1.14 11.47 -39.10
CA GLN A 39 -2.60 11.49 -39.22
C GLN A 39 -3.28 12.26 -38.08
N GLN A 40 -2.51 12.96 -37.24
CA GLN A 40 -3.03 13.64 -36.05
C GLN A 40 -4.13 14.66 -36.40
N GLU A 41 -3.90 15.51 -37.40
CA GLU A 41 -4.87 16.55 -37.78
C GLU A 41 -6.14 15.96 -38.40
N ASP A 42 -6.01 14.86 -39.15
CA ASP A 42 -7.17 14.13 -39.68
C ASP A 42 -8.01 13.51 -38.55
N ARG A 43 -7.36 12.98 -37.49
CA ARG A 43 -8.06 12.45 -36.32
C ARG A 43 -8.72 13.55 -35.49
N LYS A 44 -8.09 14.71 -35.33
CA LYS A 44 -8.71 15.87 -34.65
C LYS A 44 -9.95 16.34 -35.40
N ARG A 45 -9.85 16.49 -36.72
CA ARG A 45 -11.00 16.84 -37.57
C ARG A 45 -12.13 15.81 -37.43
N LEU A 46 -11.81 14.52 -37.47
CA LEU A 46 -12.79 13.47 -37.24
C LEU A 46 -13.43 13.60 -35.85
N ALA A 47 -12.62 13.81 -34.80
CA ALA A 47 -13.11 13.98 -33.43
C ALA A 47 -14.10 15.15 -33.30
N GLU A 48 -13.80 16.32 -33.89
CA GLU A 48 -14.70 17.48 -33.90
C GLU A 48 -16.05 17.16 -34.57
N LEU A 49 -16.03 16.44 -35.71
CA LEU A 49 -17.24 16.00 -36.38
C LEU A 49 -18.05 15.03 -35.52
N LEU A 50 -17.40 14.06 -34.87
CA LEU A 50 -18.08 13.10 -33.99
C LEU A 50 -18.69 13.80 -32.77
N VAL A 51 -17.99 14.78 -32.18
CA VAL A 51 -18.47 15.58 -31.04
C VAL A 51 -19.73 16.35 -31.39
N SER A 52 -19.76 17.01 -32.55
CA SER A 52 -20.93 17.76 -33.01
C SER A 52 -22.19 16.88 -33.07
N VAL A 53 -22.06 15.65 -33.57
CA VAL A 53 -23.17 14.69 -33.64
C VAL A 53 -23.52 14.13 -32.26
N LEU A 54 -22.51 13.87 -31.42
CA LEU A 54 -22.69 13.38 -30.05
C LEU A 54 -23.52 14.36 -29.20
N GLU A 55 -23.21 15.66 -29.29
CA GLU A 55 -23.88 16.74 -28.54
C GLU A 55 -25.31 17.01 -29.03
N GLN A 56 -25.58 16.81 -30.32
CA GLN A 56 -26.92 16.93 -30.90
C GLN A 56 -27.82 15.72 -30.58
N GLY A 57 -27.23 14.54 -30.38
CA GLY A 57 -27.93 13.30 -30.06
C GLY A 57 -27.71 12.23 -31.14
N LEU A 58 -27.25 11.06 -30.70
CA LEU A 58 -26.92 9.93 -31.58
C LEU A 58 -28.18 9.17 -32.02
N PRO A 59 -28.26 8.77 -33.31
CA PRO A 59 -29.36 7.98 -33.81
C PRO A 59 -29.45 6.62 -33.09
N PRO A 60 -30.65 6.21 -32.59
CA PRO A 60 -30.80 5.01 -31.75
C PRO A 60 -30.25 3.72 -32.37
N SER A 61 -30.40 3.54 -33.69
CA SER A 61 -30.00 2.34 -34.44
C SER A 61 -28.49 2.10 -34.47
N HIS A 62 -27.69 3.13 -34.23
CA HIS A 62 -26.26 3.14 -34.54
C HIS A 62 -25.36 3.65 -33.42
N ARG A 63 -25.94 3.93 -32.23
CA ARG A 63 -25.23 4.50 -31.08
C ARG A 63 -23.94 3.77 -30.73
N VAL A 64 -23.98 2.44 -30.71
CA VAL A 64 -22.81 1.61 -30.37
C VAL A 64 -21.64 1.87 -31.32
N THR A 65 -21.87 1.91 -32.63
CA THR A 65 -20.80 2.15 -33.62
C THR A 65 -20.20 3.54 -33.47
N TRP A 66 -21.02 4.56 -33.25
CA TRP A 66 -20.56 5.92 -32.98
C TRP A 66 -19.71 5.99 -31.71
N LEU A 67 -20.20 5.41 -30.61
CA LEU A 67 -19.48 5.39 -29.34
C LEU A 67 -18.18 4.59 -29.40
N GLN A 68 -18.11 3.51 -30.18
CA GLN A 68 -16.87 2.78 -30.43
C GLN A 68 -15.82 3.66 -31.13
N SER A 69 -16.22 4.49 -32.11
CA SER A 69 -15.31 5.42 -32.78
C SER A 69 -14.82 6.51 -31.81
N VAL A 70 -15.72 7.07 -31.00
CA VAL A 70 -15.37 8.02 -29.92
C VAL A 70 -14.40 7.36 -28.92
N ARG A 71 -14.65 6.10 -28.52
CA ARG A 71 -13.78 5.36 -27.61
C ARG A 71 -12.39 5.19 -28.19
N ILE A 72 -12.26 4.83 -29.47
CA ILE A 72 -10.96 4.66 -30.12
C ILE A 72 -10.20 5.99 -30.12
N LEU A 73 -10.84 7.09 -30.54
CA LEU A 73 -10.20 8.41 -30.58
C LEU A 73 -9.86 8.93 -29.17
N SER A 74 -10.64 8.61 -28.14
CA SER A 74 -10.35 8.98 -26.75
C SER A 74 -9.09 8.30 -26.17
N ARG A 75 -8.48 7.34 -26.88
CA ARG A 75 -7.18 6.78 -26.49
C ARG A 75 -6.01 7.66 -26.93
N ASP A 76 -6.21 8.50 -27.96
CA ASP A 76 -5.20 9.43 -28.46
C ASP A 76 -5.23 10.74 -27.65
N ARG A 77 -4.16 11.00 -26.89
CA ARG A 77 -4.05 12.22 -26.07
C ARG A 77 -4.13 13.50 -26.89
N ASN A 78 -3.71 13.47 -28.15
CA ASN A 78 -3.72 14.63 -29.03
C ASN A 78 -5.11 14.96 -29.59
N CYS A 79 -6.10 14.07 -29.38
CA CYS A 79 -7.48 14.21 -29.87
C CYS A 79 -8.51 14.31 -28.73
N LEU A 80 -8.07 14.50 -27.48
CA LEU A 80 -8.97 14.53 -26.31
C LEU A 80 -9.76 15.84 -26.20
N ASP A 81 -9.13 16.98 -26.52
CA ASP A 81 -9.69 18.31 -26.24
C ASP A 81 -11.13 18.48 -26.78
N PRO A 82 -11.47 18.07 -28.02
CA PRO A 82 -12.83 18.17 -28.53
C PRO A 82 -13.87 17.44 -27.67
N PHE A 83 -13.53 16.29 -27.10
CA PHE A 83 -14.46 15.47 -26.30
C PHE A 83 -14.62 15.96 -24.85
N THR A 84 -13.81 16.93 -24.42
CA THR A 84 -13.77 17.39 -23.02
C THR A 84 -14.68 18.59 -22.75
N SER A 85 -15.67 18.82 -23.61
CA SER A 85 -16.71 19.83 -23.40
C SER A 85 -17.73 19.37 -22.33
N ARG A 86 -18.41 20.32 -21.68
CA ARG A 86 -19.50 20.01 -20.73
C ARG A 86 -20.64 19.25 -21.41
N GLN A 87 -21.00 19.62 -22.64
CA GLN A 87 -22.10 19.00 -23.37
C GLN A 87 -21.74 17.57 -23.80
N SER A 88 -20.51 17.37 -24.29
CA SER A 88 -19.98 16.05 -24.67
C SER A 88 -19.96 15.09 -23.48
N LEU A 89 -19.41 15.52 -22.33
CA LEU A 89 -19.42 14.70 -21.11
C LEU A 89 -20.85 14.41 -20.63
N GLN A 90 -21.76 15.38 -20.69
CA GLN A 90 -23.15 15.18 -20.31
C GLN A 90 -23.85 14.19 -21.24
N ALA A 91 -23.62 14.27 -22.55
CA ALA A 91 -24.16 13.32 -23.53
C ALA A 91 -23.67 11.89 -23.24
N LEU A 92 -22.36 11.71 -23.01
CA LEU A 92 -21.79 10.42 -22.63
C LEU A 92 -22.35 9.92 -21.29
N ALA A 93 -22.53 10.80 -20.30
CA ALA A 93 -23.14 10.44 -19.02
C ALA A 93 -24.62 10.03 -19.17
N CYS A 94 -25.36 10.66 -20.08
CA CYS A 94 -26.73 10.27 -20.42
C CYS A 94 -26.78 8.89 -21.09
N TYR A 95 -25.89 8.61 -22.05
CA TYR A 95 -25.82 7.28 -22.69
C TYR A 95 -25.31 6.19 -21.74
N ALA A 96 -24.44 6.55 -20.80
CA ALA A 96 -24.01 5.68 -19.71
C ALA A 96 -25.06 5.55 -18.59
N ASP A 97 -26.20 6.24 -18.66
CA ASP A 97 -27.28 6.27 -17.65
C ASP A 97 -26.84 6.73 -16.24
N ILE A 98 -25.81 7.59 -16.18
CA ILE A 98 -25.24 8.16 -14.93
C ILE A 98 -25.34 9.68 -14.86
N SER A 99 -26.17 10.28 -15.72
CA SER A 99 -26.48 11.71 -15.67
C SER A 99 -27.50 12.01 -14.57
N VAL A 100 -27.35 13.14 -13.89
CA VAL A 100 -28.25 13.58 -12.80
C VAL A 100 -29.57 14.18 -13.34
N SER A 101 -29.68 14.41 -14.65
CA SER A 101 -30.86 15.05 -15.25
C SER A 101 -32.16 14.28 -14.98
N GLU A 102 -33.20 14.97 -14.51
CA GLU A 102 -34.52 14.43 -14.10
C GLU A 102 -35.38 13.86 -15.23
N GLY A 103 -34.88 13.86 -16.47
CA GLY A 103 -35.55 13.25 -17.61
C GLY A 103 -35.16 11.78 -17.73
N SER A 104 -35.85 10.89 -17.01
CA SER A 104 -35.78 9.44 -17.26
C SER A 104 -35.99 9.18 -18.75
N ILE A 105 -34.96 8.69 -19.45
CA ILE A 105 -35.13 8.23 -20.84
C ILE A 105 -36.13 7.07 -20.80
N PRO A 106 -37.27 7.13 -21.51
CA PRO A 106 -38.25 6.05 -21.48
C PRO A 106 -37.66 4.78 -22.12
N GLY A 107 -37.32 3.79 -21.31
CA GLY A 107 -36.85 2.47 -21.75
C GLY A 107 -35.74 1.90 -20.88
N SER A 108 -35.60 0.57 -20.88
CA SER A 108 -34.39 -0.06 -20.33
C SER A 108 -33.19 0.38 -21.19
N PRO A 109 -32.11 0.92 -20.59
CA PRO A 109 -30.94 1.33 -21.35
C PRO A 109 -30.31 0.12 -22.05
N ASP A 110 -29.90 0.30 -23.29
CA ASP A 110 -29.14 -0.71 -24.04
C ASP A 110 -27.75 -0.85 -23.39
N MET A 111 -27.44 -2.05 -22.90
CA MET A 111 -26.21 -2.32 -22.15
C MET A 111 -24.96 -2.16 -23.00
N ASP A 112 -25.04 -2.36 -24.32
CA ASP A 112 -23.88 -2.13 -25.21
C ASP A 112 -23.57 -0.64 -25.35
N VAL A 113 -24.62 0.19 -25.39
CA VAL A 113 -24.50 1.66 -25.39
C VAL A 113 -23.93 2.15 -24.05
N VAL A 114 -24.44 1.63 -22.93
CA VAL A 114 -23.93 1.94 -21.58
C VAL A 114 -22.46 1.58 -21.47
N LEU A 115 -22.09 0.36 -21.87
CA LEU A 115 -20.72 -0.13 -21.78
C LEU A 115 -19.74 0.71 -22.59
N GLU A 116 -20.06 1.02 -23.86
CA GLU A 116 -19.18 1.84 -24.70
C GLU A 116 -19.05 3.27 -24.16
N SER A 117 -20.12 3.83 -23.61
CA SER A 117 -20.12 5.17 -22.98
C SER A 117 -19.25 5.21 -21.72
N LEU A 118 -19.33 4.19 -20.86
CA LEU A 118 -18.47 4.08 -19.67
C LEU A 118 -16.99 3.96 -20.04
N LYS A 119 -16.66 3.20 -21.10
CA LYS A 119 -15.29 3.10 -21.62
C LYS A 119 -14.78 4.46 -22.12
N CYS A 120 -15.60 5.22 -22.86
CA CYS A 120 -15.27 6.59 -23.26
C CYS A 120 -14.97 7.47 -22.05
N LEU A 121 -15.88 7.50 -21.06
CA LEU A 121 -15.71 8.30 -19.85
C LEU A 121 -14.45 7.90 -19.07
N CYS A 122 -14.13 6.62 -18.95
CA CYS A 122 -12.89 6.16 -18.32
C CYS A 122 -11.65 6.70 -19.02
N ASN A 123 -11.60 6.66 -20.36
CA ASN A 123 -10.47 7.19 -21.13
C ASN A 123 -10.31 8.72 -20.94
N LEU A 124 -11.42 9.46 -21.02
CA LEU A 124 -11.44 10.91 -20.85
C LEU A 124 -11.00 11.32 -19.45
N VAL A 125 -11.58 10.73 -18.40
CA VAL A 125 -11.26 11.04 -17.00
C VAL A 125 -9.82 10.66 -16.66
N LEU A 126 -9.32 9.53 -17.17
CA LEU A 126 -7.93 9.11 -16.95
C LEU A 126 -6.92 10.11 -17.50
N SER A 127 -7.21 10.71 -18.66
CA SER A 127 -6.20 11.46 -19.44
C SER A 127 -6.41 12.97 -19.46
N SER A 128 -7.60 13.49 -19.14
CA SER A 128 -7.91 14.92 -19.17
C SER A 128 -8.30 15.47 -17.79
N PRO A 129 -7.51 16.40 -17.22
CA PRO A 129 -7.89 17.14 -16.00
C PRO A 129 -9.19 17.93 -16.13
N VAL A 130 -9.51 18.42 -17.33
CA VAL A 130 -10.76 19.14 -17.61
C VAL A 130 -11.95 18.19 -17.49
N ALA A 131 -11.85 16.98 -18.05
CA ALA A 131 -12.89 15.95 -17.90
C ALA A 131 -13.08 15.54 -16.43
N GLN A 132 -12.00 15.43 -15.65
CA GLN A 132 -12.08 15.12 -14.20
C GLN A 132 -12.89 16.18 -13.45
N MET A 133 -12.63 17.46 -13.72
CA MET A 133 -13.35 18.58 -13.10
C MET A 133 -14.82 18.60 -13.52
N LEU A 134 -15.10 18.49 -14.82
CA LEU A 134 -16.48 18.47 -15.33
C LEU A 134 -17.29 17.27 -14.84
N ALA A 135 -16.68 16.09 -14.72
CA ALA A 135 -17.32 14.90 -14.16
C ALA A 135 -17.67 15.07 -12.67
N ALA A 136 -16.83 15.78 -11.91
CA ALA A 136 -17.11 16.14 -10.52
C ALA A 136 -18.27 17.16 -10.43
N GLU A 137 -18.25 18.22 -11.25
CA GLU A 137 -19.34 19.21 -11.31
C GLU A 137 -20.68 18.58 -11.70
N ALA A 138 -20.66 17.61 -12.63
CA ALA A 138 -21.84 16.86 -13.06
C ALA A 138 -22.32 15.83 -12.02
N ARG A 139 -21.60 15.67 -10.90
CA ARG A 139 -21.90 14.74 -9.80
C ARG A 139 -22.14 13.29 -10.27
N LEU A 140 -21.38 12.83 -11.26
CA LEU A 140 -21.52 11.47 -11.83
C LEU A 140 -21.36 10.37 -10.77
N VAL A 141 -20.56 10.64 -9.73
CA VAL A 141 -20.35 9.74 -8.58
C VAL A 141 -21.66 9.34 -7.90
N VAL A 142 -22.66 10.22 -7.85
CA VAL A 142 -23.94 9.96 -7.18
C VAL A 142 -24.69 8.84 -7.91
N LYS A 143 -24.85 8.96 -9.24
CA LYS A 143 -25.54 7.94 -10.04
C LYS A 143 -24.77 6.64 -10.17
N LEU A 144 -23.44 6.70 -10.25
CA LEU A 144 -22.59 5.50 -10.18
C LEU A 144 -22.81 4.74 -8.87
N THR A 145 -22.83 5.46 -7.75
CA THR A 145 -23.06 4.90 -6.41
C THR A 145 -24.46 4.29 -6.30
N GLU A 146 -25.50 4.99 -6.77
CA GLU A 146 -26.87 4.46 -6.83
C GLU A 146 -26.91 3.14 -7.61
N ARG A 147 -26.29 3.08 -8.79
CA ARG A 147 -26.27 1.86 -9.61
C ARG A 147 -25.52 0.71 -8.96
N VAL A 148 -24.36 0.97 -8.34
CA VAL A 148 -23.61 -0.05 -7.58
C VAL A 148 -24.48 -0.62 -6.46
N GLY A 149 -25.27 0.22 -5.78
CA GLY A 149 -26.22 -0.24 -4.76
C GLY A 149 -27.32 -1.17 -5.28
N LEU A 150 -27.64 -1.10 -6.58
CA LEU A 150 -28.65 -1.94 -7.20
C LEU A 150 -28.12 -3.31 -7.68
N TYR A 151 -26.82 -3.62 -7.55
CA TYR A 151 -26.26 -4.90 -8.03
C TYR A 151 -26.90 -6.13 -7.40
N ARG A 152 -27.43 -6.00 -6.18
CA ARG A 152 -28.16 -7.10 -5.50
C ARG A 152 -29.58 -7.28 -6.06
N GLU A 153 -30.20 -6.20 -6.54
CA GLU A 153 -31.61 -6.18 -6.98
C GLU A 153 -31.76 -6.36 -8.49
N ARG A 154 -30.76 -5.93 -9.26
CA ARG A 154 -30.77 -5.92 -10.72
C ARG A 154 -29.52 -6.59 -11.27
N SER A 155 -29.73 -7.46 -12.27
CA SER A 155 -28.64 -8.13 -12.96
C SER A 155 -28.03 -7.23 -14.04
N PHE A 156 -26.85 -6.68 -13.78
CA PHE A 156 -26.04 -5.97 -14.78
C PHE A 156 -24.94 -6.91 -15.35
N PRO A 157 -24.58 -6.81 -16.63
CA PRO A 157 -23.45 -7.55 -17.20
C PRO A 157 -22.13 -7.27 -16.49
N HIS A 158 -21.23 -8.25 -16.42
CA HIS A 158 -19.92 -8.11 -15.76
C HIS A 158 -19.15 -6.88 -16.26
N ASP A 159 -19.08 -6.67 -17.57
CA ASP A 159 -18.30 -5.57 -18.15
C ASP A 159 -18.83 -4.19 -17.72
N VAL A 160 -20.16 -4.03 -17.66
CA VAL A 160 -20.79 -2.79 -17.19
C VAL A 160 -20.41 -2.56 -15.72
N GLN A 161 -20.56 -3.58 -14.87
CA GLN A 161 -20.20 -3.47 -13.46
C GLN A 161 -18.72 -3.13 -13.25
N PHE A 162 -17.84 -3.74 -14.04
CA PHE A 162 -16.41 -3.48 -14.00
C PHE A 162 -16.08 -2.04 -14.40
N PHE A 163 -16.69 -1.53 -15.48
CA PHE A 163 -16.43 -0.16 -15.93
C PHE A 163 -17.10 0.91 -15.05
N ASP A 164 -18.22 0.62 -14.40
CA ASP A 164 -18.80 1.46 -13.34
C ASP A 164 -17.79 1.61 -12.18
N LEU A 165 -17.25 0.48 -11.67
CA LEU A 165 -16.27 0.46 -10.59
C LEU A 165 -14.93 1.10 -11.01
N ARG A 166 -14.49 0.88 -12.26
CA ARG A 166 -13.28 1.50 -12.81
C ARG A 166 -13.43 3.02 -12.91
N LEU A 167 -14.58 3.52 -13.36
CA LEU A 167 -14.83 4.95 -13.40
C LEU A 167 -14.86 5.54 -11.99
N LEU A 168 -15.49 4.85 -11.04
CA LEU A 168 -15.49 5.23 -9.63
C LEU A 168 -14.07 5.28 -9.05
N PHE A 169 -13.22 4.31 -9.39
CA PHE A 169 -11.81 4.31 -9.01
C PHE A 169 -11.07 5.52 -9.57
N LEU A 170 -11.23 5.82 -10.87
CA LEU A 170 -10.56 6.96 -11.50
C LEU A 170 -10.99 8.29 -10.87
N LEU A 171 -12.30 8.49 -10.68
CA LEU A 171 -12.82 9.70 -10.07
C LEU A 171 -12.29 9.88 -8.64
N THR A 172 -12.33 8.83 -7.81
CA THR A 172 -11.85 8.91 -6.42
C THR A 172 -10.33 9.00 -6.28
N ALA A 173 -9.58 8.47 -7.25
CA ALA A 173 -8.12 8.58 -7.31
C ALA A 173 -7.70 10.02 -7.67
N LEU A 174 -8.34 10.62 -8.67
CA LEU A 174 -7.91 11.87 -9.31
C LEU A 174 -8.55 13.12 -8.69
N ARG A 175 -9.70 12.99 -8.00
CA ARG A 175 -10.47 14.10 -7.43
C ARG A 175 -10.73 13.90 -5.93
N THR A 176 -10.15 14.79 -5.13
CA THR A 176 -10.25 14.76 -3.66
C THR A 176 -11.63 15.12 -3.14
N ASP A 177 -12.33 16.04 -3.80
CA ASP A 177 -13.72 16.40 -3.53
C ASP A 177 -14.68 15.22 -3.78
N VAL A 178 -14.51 14.51 -4.90
CA VAL A 178 -15.31 13.30 -5.20
C VAL A 178 -15.02 12.18 -4.19
N ARG A 179 -13.76 12.01 -3.80
CA ARG A 179 -13.35 11.06 -2.75
C ARG A 179 -14.05 11.36 -1.41
N GLN A 180 -14.07 12.63 -0.99
CA GLN A 180 -14.72 13.05 0.24
C GLN A 180 -16.25 12.88 0.17
N GLN A 181 -16.86 13.25 -0.96
CA GLN A 181 -18.29 13.07 -1.19
C GLN A 181 -18.68 11.58 -1.12
N LEU A 182 -17.92 10.69 -1.77
CA LEU A 182 -18.18 9.26 -1.70
C LEU A 182 -18.04 8.71 -0.27
N PHE A 183 -17.04 9.16 0.48
CA PHE A 183 -16.81 8.71 1.85
C PHE A 183 -17.92 9.19 2.81
N GLN A 184 -18.22 10.49 2.83
CA GLN A 184 -19.06 11.12 3.86
C GLN A 184 -20.55 11.12 3.48
N GLU A 185 -20.89 11.70 2.32
CA GLU A 185 -22.28 11.92 1.90
C GLU A 185 -22.94 10.63 1.42
N LEU A 186 -22.20 9.83 0.64
CA LEU A 186 -22.73 8.65 -0.05
C LEU A 186 -22.49 7.34 0.70
N LYS A 187 -21.89 7.40 1.90
CA LYS A 187 -21.60 6.22 2.74
C LYS A 187 -20.87 5.10 1.98
N GLY A 188 -19.92 5.49 1.13
CA GLY A 188 -19.26 4.62 0.16
C GLY A 188 -18.55 3.41 0.78
N VAL A 189 -18.04 3.53 2.01
CA VAL A 189 -17.43 2.38 2.72
C VAL A 189 -18.44 1.27 2.93
N ARG A 190 -19.65 1.58 3.43
CA ARG A 190 -20.71 0.59 3.65
C ARG A 190 -21.13 -0.06 2.33
N LEU A 191 -21.47 0.77 1.35
CA LEU A 191 -21.89 0.32 0.03
C LEU A 191 -20.88 -0.63 -0.62
N LEU A 192 -19.60 -0.24 -0.64
CA LEU A 192 -18.55 -1.02 -1.28
C LEU A 192 -18.18 -2.26 -0.45
N THR A 193 -18.37 -2.24 0.86
CA THR A 193 -18.22 -3.44 1.71
C THR A 193 -19.31 -4.46 1.37
N ASP A 194 -20.58 -4.03 1.26
CA ASP A 194 -21.70 -4.89 0.85
C ASP A 194 -21.50 -5.43 -0.58
N THR A 195 -20.95 -4.59 -1.47
CA THR A 195 -20.64 -4.98 -2.86
C THR A 195 -19.47 -5.98 -2.91
N LEU A 196 -18.46 -5.81 -2.04
CA LEU A 196 -17.36 -6.75 -1.91
C LEU A 196 -17.84 -8.10 -1.38
N GLU A 197 -18.68 -8.10 -0.35
CA GLU A 197 -19.31 -9.32 0.19
C GLU A 197 -20.07 -10.09 -0.90
N LEU A 198 -20.91 -9.37 -1.66
CA LEU A 198 -21.64 -9.93 -2.81
C LEU A 198 -20.69 -10.52 -3.86
N THR A 199 -19.61 -9.82 -4.18
CA THR A 199 -18.63 -10.25 -5.21
C THR A 199 -17.83 -11.46 -4.76
N LEU A 200 -17.53 -11.57 -3.47
CA LEU A 200 -16.84 -12.72 -2.89
C LEU A 200 -17.76 -13.93 -2.70
N GLY A 201 -19.07 -13.77 -2.79
CA GLY A 201 -20.04 -14.84 -2.56
C GLY A 201 -20.03 -15.35 -1.11
N VAL A 202 -19.59 -14.52 -0.16
CA VAL A 202 -19.59 -14.86 1.26
C VAL A 202 -21.03 -14.79 1.74
N THR A 203 -21.55 -15.90 2.28
CA THR A 203 -22.88 -15.95 2.89
C THR A 203 -22.75 -16.31 4.37
N PRO A 204 -23.64 -15.82 5.26
CA PRO A 204 -23.58 -16.11 6.69
C PRO A 204 -23.65 -17.61 7.03
N GLU A 205 -24.25 -18.42 6.15
CA GLU A 205 -24.58 -19.82 6.39
C GLU A 205 -23.73 -20.80 5.54
N GLY A 206 -22.93 -20.28 4.60
CA GLY A 206 -22.16 -21.09 3.65
C GLY A 206 -20.67 -21.09 3.93
N ASN A 207 -19.99 -22.20 3.60
CA ASN A 207 -18.53 -22.19 3.51
C ASN A 207 -18.12 -21.25 2.37
N PRO A 208 -17.28 -20.24 2.65
CA PRO A 208 -16.96 -19.27 1.63
C PRO A 208 -16.06 -19.92 0.55
N PRO A 209 -16.14 -19.46 -0.72
CA PRO A 209 -15.45 -20.09 -1.83
C PRO A 209 -13.93 -20.05 -1.63
N LYS A 210 -13.24 -21.16 -1.91
CA LYS A 210 -11.76 -21.23 -1.80
C LYS A 210 -11.03 -20.60 -2.99
N LEU A 211 -11.73 -20.49 -4.13
CA LEU A 211 -11.20 -19.96 -5.39
C LEU A 211 -12.18 -18.92 -5.95
N LEU A 212 -11.69 -17.72 -6.21
CA LEU A 212 -12.46 -16.65 -6.83
C LEU A 212 -12.31 -16.69 -8.36
N PRO A 213 -13.39 -16.73 -9.16
CA PRO A 213 -13.28 -16.74 -10.62
C PRO A 213 -12.75 -15.40 -11.16
N SER A 214 -12.36 -15.39 -12.45
CA SER A 214 -11.64 -14.25 -13.06
C SER A 214 -12.45 -12.95 -13.04
N GLN A 215 -13.75 -13.04 -13.35
CA GLN A 215 -14.63 -11.87 -13.42
C GLN A 215 -14.87 -11.25 -12.03
N GLU A 216 -15.10 -12.08 -11.03
CA GLU A 216 -15.26 -11.68 -9.64
C GLU A 216 -13.95 -11.09 -9.10
N THR A 217 -12.80 -11.68 -9.46
CA THR A 217 -11.47 -11.16 -9.09
C THR A 217 -11.26 -9.74 -9.61
N GLU A 218 -11.63 -9.48 -10.87
CA GLU A 218 -11.53 -8.15 -11.48
C GLU A 218 -12.40 -7.11 -10.75
N ARG A 219 -13.67 -7.43 -10.52
CA ARG A 219 -14.58 -6.53 -9.80
C ARG A 219 -14.12 -6.30 -8.36
N ALA A 220 -13.69 -7.36 -7.66
CA ALA A 220 -13.19 -7.27 -6.29
C ALA A 220 -11.97 -6.36 -6.20
N MET A 221 -11.02 -6.45 -7.14
CA MET A 221 -9.87 -5.56 -7.16
C MET A 221 -10.24 -4.10 -7.45
N GLU A 222 -11.21 -3.83 -8.33
CA GLU A 222 -11.71 -2.46 -8.50
C GLU A 222 -12.34 -1.94 -7.20
N ILE A 223 -13.18 -2.74 -6.53
CA ILE A 223 -13.80 -2.37 -5.25
C ILE A 223 -12.73 -2.07 -4.18
N LEU A 224 -11.72 -2.95 -4.04
CA LEU A 224 -10.62 -2.76 -3.08
C LEU A 224 -9.83 -1.48 -3.37
N LYS A 225 -9.61 -1.13 -4.64
CA LYS A 225 -8.94 0.11 -5.02
C LYS A 225 -9.77 1.35 -4.70
N VAL A 226 -11.09 1.33 -4.94
CA VAL A 226 -11.97 2.43 -4.55
C VAL A 226 -12.00 2.60 -3.03
N LEU A 227 -12.17 1.49 -2.29
CA LEU A 227 -12.12 1.47 -0.83
C LEU A 227 -10.80 2.03 -0.31
N PHE A 228 -9.66 1.64 -0.89
CA PHE A 228 -8.35 2.19 -0.53
C PHE A 228 -8.31 3.70 -0.72
N ASN A 229 -8.77 4.22 -1.87
CA ASN A 229 -8.77 5.65 -2.14
C ASN A 229 -9.58 6.44 -1.11
N ILE A 230 -10.80 6.00 -0.79
CA ILE A 230 -11.69 6.74 0.11
C ILE A 230 -11.31 6.61 1.59
N THR A 231 -10.53 5.59 1.97
CA THR A 231 -10.11 5.36 3.36
C THR A 231 -8.74 5.94 3.69
N LEU A 232 -7.87 6.19 2.70
CA LEU A 232 -6.46 6.59 2.88
C LEU A 232 -6.24 7.76 3.85
N ASP A 233 -6.99 8.84 3.70
CA ASP A 233 -6.85 10.06 4.51
C ASP A 233 -8.01 10.32 5.46
N SER A 234 -9.10 9.57 5.29
CA SER A 234 -10.38 9.85 5.95
C SER A 234 -10.50 9.17 7.31
N ILE A 235 -9.75 8.10 7.54
CA ILE A 235 -9.71 7.36 8.80
C ILE A 235 -8.56 7.90 9.66
N LYS A 236 -8.73 9.09 10.23
CA LYS A 236 -7.77 9.69 11.16
C LYS A 236 -8.48 10.03 12.46
N GLY A 237 -8.23 9.26 13.52
CA GLY A 237 -8.73 9.54 14.88
C GLY A 237 -9.56 8.42 15.50
N GLU A 238 -10.24 8.76 16.60
CA GLU A 238 -11.21 7.87 17.24
C GLU A 238 -12.44 7.71 16.35
N VAL A 239 -12.76 6.45 16.06
CA VAL A 239 -13.91 6.04 15.27
C VAL A 239 -15.03 5.64 16.22
N ASP A 240 -16.27 6.06 15.93
CA ASP A 240 -17.45 5.68 16.69
C ASP A 240 -17.73 4.17 16.66
N GLU A 241 -18.68 3.69 17.46
CA GLU A 241 -18.98 2.26 17.56
C GLU A 241 -19.58 1.67 16.26
N GLU A 242 -20.38 2.44 15.54
CA GLU A 242 -21.03 2.01 14.29
C GLU A 242 -20.00 1.81 13.18
N ASP A 243 -19.14 2.80 12.96
CA ASP A 243 -18.05 2.74 12.00
C ASP A 243 -17.01 1.69 12.42
N THR A 244 -16.78 1.49 13.73
CA THR A 244 -15.91 0.41 14.21
C THR A 244 -16.47 -0.96 13.82
N ALA A 245 -17.78 -1.19 13.97
CA ALA A 245 -18.42 -2.44 13.54
C ALA A 245 -18.30 -2.63 12.02
N LEU A 246 -18.50 -1.55 11.24
CA LEU A 246 -18.32 -1.57 9.79
C LEU A 246 -16.87 -1.93 9.40
N TYR A 247 -15.87 -1.31 10.00
CA TYR A 247 -14.47 -1.61 9.71
C TYR A 247 -14.04 -3.02 10.15
N ARG A 248 -14.62 -3.56 11.23
CA ARG A 248 -14.43 -4.97 11.60
C ARG A 248 -15.07 -5.93 10.59
N HIS A 249 -16.25 -5.61 10.09
CA HIS A 249 -16.89 -6.39 9.03
C HIS A 249 -16.05 -6.36 7.74
N LEU A 250 -15.60 -5.18 7.32
CA LEU A 250 -14.67 -5.04 6.20
C LEU A 250 -13.36 -5.82 6.44
N GLY A 251 -12.77 -5.71 7.63
CA GLY A 251 -11.57 -6.48 8.00
C GLY A 251 -11.78 -8.00 7.93
N THR A 252 -12.99 -8.47 8.23
CA THR A 252 -13.39 -9.89 8.08
C THR A 252 -13.45 -10.32 6.62
N LEU A 253 -13.94 -9.47 5.72
CA LEU A 253 -13.92 -9.73 4.27
C LEU A 253 -12.47 -9.71 3.74
N LEU A 254 -11.64 -8.76 4.19
CA LEU A 254 -10.24 -8.68 3.77
C LEU A 254 -9.43 -9.89 4.26
N ARG A 255 -9.72 -10.38 5.47
CA ARG A 255 -9.20 -11.65 5.97
C ARG A 255 -9.55 -12.78 5.00
N HIS A 256 -10.80 -12.85 4.54
CA HIS A 256 -11.19 -13.84 3.54
C HIS A 256 -10.43 -13.67 2.22
N CYS A 257 -10.26 -12.43 1.72
CA CYS A 257 -9.46 -12.14 0.52
C CYS A 257 -8.02 -12.64 0.61
N VAL A 258 -7.36 -12.49 1.77
CA VAL A 258 -5.98 -12.97 1.99
C VAL A 258 -5.91 -14.50 2.00
N MET A 259 -6.98 -15.18 2.41
CA MET A 259 -7.01 -16.64 2.57
C MET A 259 -7.43 -17.41 1.30
N ILE A 260 -8.02 -16.75 0.30
CA ILE A 260 -8.45 -17.40 -0.94
C ILE A 260 -7.43 -17.25 -2.07
N ALA A 261 -7.50 -18.17 -3.03
CA ALA A 261 -6.83 -18.04 -4.31
C ALA A 261 -7.77 -17.39 -5.35
N THR A 262 -7.19 -16.85 -6.41
CA THR A 262 -7.93 -16.35 -7.57
C THR A 262 -7.67 -17.24 -8.78
N ALA A 263 -8.58 -17.26 -9.74
CA ALA A 263 -8.32 -17.89 -11.03
C ALA A 263 -7.16 -17.18 -11.76
N GLY A 264 -6.28 -17.96 -12.39
CA GLY A 264 -5.09 -17.46 -13.07
C GLY A 264 -4.01 -16.90 -12.13
N ASP A 265 -3.05 -16.17 -12.69
CA ASP A 265 -1.84 -15.72 -11.98
C ASP A 265 -2.01 -14.40 -11.21
N ARG A 266 -3.26 -14.04 -10.84
CA ARG A 266 -3.60 -12.74 -10.25
C ARG A 266 -3.73 -12.73 -8.73
N THR A 267 -3.45 -13.85 -8.08
CA THR A 267 -3.64 -13.99 -6.62
C THR A 267 -2.75 -13.01 -5.84
N GLU A 268 -1.50 -12.81 -6.28
CA GLU A 268 -0.59 -11.88 -5.61
C GLU A 268 -1.01 -10.41 -5.78
N GLU A 269 -1.55 -10.04 -6.94
CA GLU A 269 -2.11 -8.70 -7.21
C GLU A 269 -3.33 -8.46 -6.28
N PHE A 270 -4.24 -9.43 -6.24
CA PHE A 270 -5.44 -9.39 -5.40
C PHE A 270 -5.10 -9.28 -3.90
N HIS A 271 -4.18 -10.12 -3.40
CA HIS A 271 -3.69 -10.04 -2.01
C HIS A 271 -3.05 -8.68 -1.73
N GLY A 272 -2.31 -8.11 -2.68
CA GLY A 272 -1.74 -6.77 -2.53
C GLY A 272 -2.79 -5.69 -2.29
N HIS A 273 -3.89 -5.71 -3.04
CA HIS A 273 -4.99 -4.75 -2.82
C HIS A 273 -5.68 -4.95 -1.47
N ALA A 274 -5.88 -6.19 -1.03
CA ALA A 274 -6.47 -6.48 0.28
C ALA A 274 -5.57 -6.00 1.42
N VAL A 275 -4.26 -6.25 1.33
CA VAL A 275 -3.26 -5.82 2.33
C VAL A 275 -3.12 -4.31 2.37
N ASN A 276 -3.13 -3.63 1.22
CA ASN A 276 -3.10 -2.17 1.16
C ASN A 276 -4.30 -1.56 1.90
N LEU A 277 -5.49 -2.14 1.74
CA LEU A 277 -6.68 -1.69 2.44
C LEU A 277 -6.68 -2.04 3.93
N LEU A 278 -6.13 -3.19 4.33
CA LEU A 278 -5.90 -3.53 5.74
C LEU A 278 -5.04 -2.46 6.44
N GLY A 279 -4.04 -1.92 5.74
CA GLY A 279 -3.19 -0.84 6.25
C GLY A 279 -3.92 0.48 6.55
N ASN A 280 -5.12 0.68 6.00
CA ASN A 280 -5.94 1.87 6.25
C ASN A 280 -6.96 1.69 7.39
N LEU A 281 -7.20 0.46 7.86
CA LEU A 281 -8.19 0.22 8.91
C LEU A 281 -7.70 0.73 10.27
N PRO A 282 -8.61 1.16 11.18
CA PRO A 282 -8.23 1.49 12.55
C PRO A 282 -7.57 0.30 13.24
N LEU A 283 -6.50 0.55 14.01
CA LEU A 283 -5.69 -0.50 14.66
C LEU A 283 -6.52 -1.46 15.52
N LYS A 284 -7.53 -0.94 16.21
CA LYS A 284 -8.47 -1.71 17.05
C LYS A 284 -9.32 -2.72 16.28
N CYS A 285 -9.41 -2.60 14.96
CA CYS A 285 -10.19 -3.50 14.09
C CYS A 285 -9.34 -4.60 13.45
N LEU A 286 -8.01 -4.58 13.61
CA LEU A 286 -7.13 -5.63 13.10
C LEU A 286 -7.19 -6.90 13.95
N ASP A 287 -7.84 -6.84 15.11
CA ASP A 287 -8.16 -7.99 15.97
C ASP A 287 -8.92 -9.10 15.22
N VAL A 288 -9.77 -8.73 14.24
CA VAL A 288 -10.53 -9.66 13.42
C VAL A 288 -9.66 -10.64 12.62
N LEU A 289 -8.39 -10.31 12.37
CA LEU A 289 -7.45 -11.20 11.67
C LEU A 289 -7.09 -12.46 12.48
N LEU A 290 -7.27 -12.43 13.81
CA LEU A 290 -6.89 -13.49 14.74
C LEU A 290 -8.07 -14.17 15.44
N THR A 291 -9.31 -13.72 15.18
CA THR A 291 -10.53 -14.23 15.85
C THR A 291 -11.17 -15.45 15.18
N LEU A 292 -10.45 -16.13 14.27
CA LEU A 292 -10.94 -17.35 13.62
C LEU A 292 -11.05 -18.48 14.64
N GLU A 293 -12.19 -19.18 14.63
CA GLU A 293 -12.30 -20.43 15.37
C GLU A 293 -11.31 -21.46 14.79
N PRO A 294 -10.47 -22.09 15.62
CA PRO A 294 -9.58 -23.12 15.16
C PRO A 294 -10.36 -24.34 14.67
N HIS A 295 -10.05 -24.80 13.46
CA HIS A 295 -10.56 -26.05 12.90
C HIS A 295 -9.44 -27.09 12.87
N GLY A 296 -9.75 -28.38 12.67
CA GLY A 296 -8.76 -29.47 12.78
C GLY A 296 -7.51 -29.35 11.88
N ASP A 297 -7.59 -28.60 10.78
CA ASP A 297 -6.47 -28.33 9.85
C ASP A 297 -5.83 -26.94 10.05
N SER A 298 -6.29 -26.14 11.02
CA SER A 298 -5.80 -24.80 11.27
C SER A 298 -4.43 -24.78 11.95
N MET A 299 -3.62 -23.78 11.61
CA MET A 299 -2.37 -23.53 12.30
C MET A 299 -2.63 -22.84 13.64
N GLU A 300 -2.59 -23.61 14.72
CA GLU A 300 -2.80 -23.10 16.06
C GLU A 300 -1.49 -22.76 16.76
N PHE A 301 -1.46 -21.60 17.42
CA PHE A 301 -0.37 -21.23 18.32
C PHE A 301 -0.93 -20.51 19.55
N MET A 302 -0.66 -21.05 20.74
CA MET A 302 -1.22 -20.58 22.01
C MET A 302 -2.76 -20.49 22.02
N GLY A 303 -3.44 -21.44 21.36
CA GLY A 303 -4.90 -21.48 21.28
C GLY A 303 -5.54 -20.45 20.35
N VAL A 304 -4.76 -19.83 19.46
CA VAL A 304 -5.22 -18.85 18.47
C VAL A 304 -4.84 -19.33 17.07
N ASN A 305 -5.74 -19.12 16.10
CA ASN A 305 -5.49 -19.41 14.70
C ASN A 305 -4.49 -18.42 14.09
N MET A 306 -3.44 -18.93 13.45
CA MET A 306 -2.35 -18.19 12.82
C MET A 306 -2.34 -18.28 11.28
N ASP A 307 -3.36 -18.85 10.66
CA ASP A 307 -3.42 -19.08 9.21
C ASP A 307 -3.28 -17.76 8.43
N VAL A 308 -3.94 -16.70 8.89
CA VAL A 308 -3.90 -15.37 8.27
C VAL A 308 -2.52 -14.73 8.42
N ILE A 309 -1.93 -14.81 9.61
CA ILE A 309 -0.58 -14.28 9.87
C ILE A 309 0.45 -15.04 9.02
N CYS A 310 0.30 -16.36 8.91
CA CYS A 310 1.10 -17.21 8.04
C CYS A 310 0.99 -16.78 6.57
N ALA A 311 -0.23 -16.60 6.06
CA ALA A 311 -0.46 -16.13 4.70
C ALA A 311 0.19 -14.76 4.43
N LEU A 312 0.10 -13.82 5.38
CA LEU A 312 0.74 -12.50 5.29
C LEU A 312 2.28 -12.59 5.30
N VAL A 313 2.88 -13.49 6.09
CA VAL A 313 4.34 -13.71 6.08
C VAL A 313 4.80 -14.30 4.76
N ILE A 314 4.07 -15.29 4.22
CA ILE A 314 4.36 -15.86 2.90
C ILE A 314 4.23 -14.80 1.81
N PHE A 315 3.20 -13.95 1.89
CA PHE A 315 3.01 -12.82 0.98
C PHE A 315 4.17 -11.83 1.06
N LEU A 316 4.60 -11.43 2.26
CA LEU A 316 5.77 -10.58 2.47
C LEU A 316 7.03 -11.19 1.86
N GLU A 317 7.27 -12.48 2.10
CA GLU A 317 8.45 -13.16 1.55
C GLU A 317 8.45 -13.13 0.02
N LYS A 318 7.32 -13.39 -0.64
CA LYS A 318 7.18 -13.26 -2.10
C LYS A 318 7.50 -11.83 -2.57
N ARG A 319 6.93 -10.82 -1.91
CA ARG A 319 7.12 -9.40 -2.24
C ARG A 319 8.56 -8.92 -2.04
N LEU A 320 9.30 -9.48 -1.09
CA LEU A 320 10.72 -9.16 -0.86
C LEU A 320 11.63 -9.60 -2.02
N HIS A 321 11.20 -10.53 -2.86
CA HIS A 321 11.95 -10.91 -4.06
C HIS A 321 11.78 -9.89 -5.21
N GLN A 322 10.78 -8.99 -5.12
CA GLN A 322 10.57 -7.93 -6.10
C GLN A 322 11.47 -6.73 -5.74
N THR A 323 12.43 -6.41 -6.60
CA THR A 323 13.38 -5.31 -6.37
C THR A 323 12.82 -3.92 -6.72
N HIS A 324 11.77 -3.86 -7.55
CA HIS A 324 11.14 -2.62 -7.98
C HIS A 324 9.97 -2.24 -7.07
N ARG A 325 9.81 -0.93 -6.80
CA ARG A 325 8.71 -0.36 -6.00
C ARG A 325 8.53 -1.00 -4.62
N LEU A 326 9.65 -1.37 -3.99
CA LEU A 326 9.66 -2.09 -2.73
C LEU A 326 8.83 -1.39 -1.63
N LYS A 327 8.86 -0.05 -1.57
CA LYS A 327 8.03 0.76 -0.66
C LYS A 327 6.55 0.37 -0.71
N GLU A 328 5.95 0.42 -1.89
CA GLU A 328 4.52 0.13 -2.10
C GLU A 328 4.22 -1.36 -1.89
N SER A 329 5.20 -2.23 -2.18
CA SER A 329 5.03 -3.69 -2.09
C SER A 329 5.15 -4.26 -0.68
N VAL A 330 6.05 -3.73 0.17
CA VAL A 330 6.34 -4.34 1.49
C VAL A 330 5.90 -3.51 2.69
N ALA A 331 5.82 -2.17 2.58
CA ALA A 331 5.48 -1.34 3.73
C ALA A 331 4.06 -1.61 4.28
N PRO A 332 3.02 -1.84 3.44
CA PRO A 332 1.68 -2.15 3.93
C PRO A 332 1.62 -3.46 4.73
N VAL A 333 2.18 -4.55 4.18
CA VAL A 333 2.19 -5.86 4.88
C VAL A 333 3.01 -5.81 6.18
N LEU A 334 4.16 -5.14 6.18
CA LEU A 334 4.97 -4.99 7.39
C LEU A 334 4.24 -4.16 8.45
N SER A 335 3.53 -3.11 8.06
CA SER A 335 2.74 -2.29 8.99
C SER A 335 1.62 -3.13 9.63
N VAL A 336 0.84 -3.87 8.82
CA VAL A 336 -0.22 -4.75 9.34
C VAL A 336 0.34 -5.81 10.29
N LEU A 337 1.43 -6.50 9.91
CA LEU A 337 2.08 -7.50 10.76
C LEU A 337 2.64 -6.90 12.06
N THR A 338 3.19 -5.68 11.99
CA THR A 338 3.70 -4.95 13.16
C THR A 338 2.59 -4.66 14.15
N GLU A 339 1.46 -4.14 13.68
CA GLU A 339 0.34 -3.78 14.56
C GLU A 339 -0.33 -5.04 15.14
N CYS A 340 -0.48 -6.10 14.35
CA CYS A 340 -0.93 -7.41 14.86
C CYS A 340 -0.01 -7.94 15.97
N ALA A 341 1.31 -7.86 15.78
CA ALA A 341 2.29 -8.28 16.77
C ALA A 341 2.32 -7.37 18.02
N ARG A 342 2.09 -6.07 17.86
CA ARG A 342 2.03 -5.13 18.99
C ARG A 342 0.81 -5.44 19.87
N MET A 343 -0.35 -5.62 19.25
CA MET A 343 -1.63 -5.84 19.94
C MET A 343 -1.80 -7.26 20.50
N HIS A 344 -1.29 -8.29 19.79
CA HIS A 344 -1.56 -9.68 20.14
C HIS A 344 -0.27 -10.45 20.47
N ARG A 345 -0.14 -10.84 21.75
CA ARG A 345 0.98 -11.65 22.25
C ARG A 345 1.16 -12.98 21.49
N PRO A 346 0.09 -13.74 21.15
CA PRO A 346 0.24 -14.96 20.35
C PRO A 346 0.86 -14.69 18.98
N ALA A 347 0.42 -13.64 18.26
CA ALA A 347 0.97 -13.27 16.95
C ALA A 347 2.45 -12.89 17.05
N ARG A 348 2.83 -12.08 18.05
CA ARG A 348 4.23 -11.69 18.28
C ARG A 348 5.13 -12.88 18.56
N LYS A 349 4.72 -13.78 19.46
CA LYS A 349 5.49 -14.98 19.79
C LYS A 349 5.55 -15.94 18.59
N PHE A 350 4.46 -16.08 17.82
CA PHE A 350 4.43 -16.89 16.60
C PHE A 350 5.37 -16.36 15.52
N LEU A 351 5.45 -15.04 15.33
CA LEU A 351 6.36 -14.44 14.34
C LEU A 351 7.84 -14.56 14.75
N LYS A 352 8.12 -14.68 16.06
CA LYS A 352 9.47 -14.77 16.64
C LYS A 352 9.99 -16.20 16.82
N ALA A 353 9.11 -17.17 17.04
CA ALA A 353 9.52 -18.50 17.48
C ALA A 353 10.35 -19.28 16.42
N GLN A 354 10.65 -20.53 16.72
CA GLN A 354 11.31 -21.45 15.80
C GLN A 354 10.27 -22.42 15.24
N GLY A 355 10.26 -22.65 13.93
CA GLY A 355 9.40 -23.68 13.33
C GLY A 355 9.17 -23.46 11.83
N TRP A 356 8.71 -24.53 11.19
CA TRP A 356 8.25 -24.58 9.80
C TRP A 356 7.01 -25.48 9.74
N PRO A 357 6.04 -25.22 8.84
CA PRO A 357 5.82 -24.02 8.02
C PRO A 357 4.92 -22.99 8.74
N PRO A 358 5.01 -21.68 8.45
CA PRO A 358 5.94 -20.97 7.54
C PRO A 358 7.28 -20.63 8.25
N PRO A 359 8.31 -20.19 7.51
CA PRO A 359 9.58 -19.81 8.12
C PRO A 359 9.39 -18.55 8.96
N GLN A 360 9.73 -18.64 10.24
CA GLN A 360 9.52 -17.55 11.20
C GLN A 360 10.62 -16.48 11.10
N VAL A 361 10.31 -15.26 11.53
CA VAL A 361 11.09 -14.06 11.20
C VAL A 361 12.40 -13.99 11.99
N LEU A 362 12.37 -14.27 13.30
CA LEU A 362 13.51 -14.11 14.22
C LEU A 362 13.80 -15.38 15.03
N PRO A 363 14.09 -16.53 14.39
CA PRO A 363 14.38 -17.76 15.12
C PRO A 363 15.60 -17.58 16.04
N PRO A 364 15.70 -18.34 17.15
CA PRO A 364 16.85 -18.30 18.05
C PRO A 364 18.18 -18.40 17.30
N LEU A 365 19.12 -17.52 17.63
CA LEU A 365 20.36 -17.36 16.89
C LEU A 365 21.28 -18.56 17.08
N ARG A 366 21.53 -19.34 16.03
CA ARG A 366 22.58 -20.38 16.03
C ARG A 366 23.84 -19.91 15.31
N ASP A 367 23.67 -19.19 14.21
CA ASP A 367 24.79 -18.55 13.51
C ASP A 367 25.06 -17.15 14.06
N VAL A 368 26.23 -17.00 14.66
CA VAL A 368 26.78 -15.76 15.24
C VAL A 368 28.04 -15.28 14.52
N ARG A 369 28.47 -15.97 13.45
CA ARG A 369 29.69 -15.64 12.69
C ARG A 369 29.37 -14.78 11.47
N THR A 370 28.22 -15.00 10.86
CA THR A 370 27.76 -14.23 9.70
C THR A 370 27.13 -12.92 10.16
N ARG A 371 27.28 -11.85 9.37
CA ARG A 371 26.62 -10.58 9.66
C ARG A 371 25.09 -10.72 9.56
N PRO A 372 24.30 -10.04 10.39
CA PRO A 372 22.84 -10.12 10.37
C PRO A 372 22.20 -9.82 9.01
N GLU A 373 22.77 -8.92 8.22
CA GLU A 373 22.29 -8.55 6.88
C GLU A 373 22.69 -9.52 5.76
N VAL A 374 23.56 -10.49 6.03
CA VAL A 374 24.08 -11.44 5.03
C VAL A 374 23.37 -12.79 5.17
N GLY A 375 22.73 -13.24 4.09
CA GLY A 375 22.00 -14.51 4.01
C GLY A 375 20.64 -14.38 3.34
N GLU A 376 19.99 -15.53 3.15
CA GLU A 376 18.71 -15.65 2.43
C GLU A 376 17.50 -15.89 3.35
N MET A 377 17.69 -15.97 4.67
CA MET A 377 16.56 -16.03 5.59
C MET A 377 15.77 -14.72 5.60
N LEU A 378 14.49 -14.79 5.97
CA LEU A 378 13.63 -13.62 6.07
C LEU A 378 14.23 -12.54 6.99
N ARG A 379 14.84 -12.94 8.12
CA ARG A 379 15.64 -12.04 8.99
C ARG A 379 16.65 -11.23 8.19
N ASN A 380 17.50 -11.91 7.40
CA ASN A 380 18.59 -11.25 6.69
C ASN A 380 18.06 -10.25 5.66
N LYS A 381 17.00 -10.63 4.94
CA LYS A 381 16.30 -9.77 3.97
C LYS A 381 15.74 -8.52 4.65
N LEU A 382 15.09 -8.66 5.82
CA LEU A 382 14.55 -7.53 6.58
C LEU A 382 15.63 -6.64 7.19
N VAL A 383 16.73 -7.22 7.70
CA VAL A 383 17.85 -6.42 8.23
C VAL A 383 18.50 -5.58 7.11
N ARG A 384 18.62 -6.12 5.89
CA ARG A 384 19.07 -5.34 4.72
C ARG A 384 18.19 -4.12 4.44
N LEU A 385 16.88 -4.22 4.69
CA LEU A 385 15.95 -3.09 4.51
C LEU A 385 16.17 -1.96 5.53
N MET A 386 16.73 -2.25 6.71
CA MET A 386 17.01 -1.22 7.74
C MET A 386 18.07 -0.21 7.30
N THR A 387 18.84 -0.52 6.25
CA THR A 387 19.82 0.39 5.65
C THR A 387 19.42 0.80 4.23
N HIS A 388 18.16 0.61 3.85
CA HIS A 388 17.64 1.02 2.54
C HIS A 388 17.63 2.55 2.38
N LEU A 389 17.73 3.03 1.13
CA LEU A 389 17.75 4.46 0.81
C LEU A 389 16.41 5.15 1.11
N ASP A 390 15.30 4.44 0.88
CA ASP A 390 13.95 4.91 1.22
C ASP A 390 13.72 4.91 2.73
N THR A 391 13.41 6.07 3.29
CA THR A 391 13.23 6.27 4.74
C THR A 391 12.03 5.54 5.31
N ASP A 392 10.96 5.37 4.53
CA ASP A 392 9.75 4.67 4.97
C ASP A 392 9.99 3.17 5.04
N VAL A 393 10.63 2.59 4.02
CA VAL A 393 11.02 1.17 4.01
C VAL A 393 11.90 0.85 5.21
N LYS A 394 12.94 1.68 5.42
CA LYS A 394 13.86 1.53 6.56
C LYS A 394 13.12 1.57 7.89
N ARG A 395 12.25 2.58 8.07
CA ARG A 395 11.51 2.79 9.32
C ARG A 395 10.58 1.61 9.60
N VAL A 396 9.78 1.19 8.63
CA VAL A 396 8.78 0.13 8.80
C VAL A 396 9.44 -1.24 9.04
N ALA A 397 10.54 -1.56 8.33
CA ALA A 397 11.27 -2.80 8.56
C ALA A 397 11.92 -2.83 9.96
N ALA A 398 12.55 -1.74 10.38
CA ALA A 398 13.17 -1.64 11.70
C ALA A 398 12.13 -1.70 12.82
N GLU A 399 11.00 -1.02 12.65
CA GLU A 399 9.86 -1.03 13.58
C GLU A 399 9.31 -2.44 13.78
N PHE A 400 9.08 -3.16 12.69
CA PHE A 400 8.59 -4.54 12.75
C PHE A 400 9.50 -5.43 13.58
N LEU A 401 10.81 -5.42 13.28
CA LEU A 401 11.80 -6.21 14.02
C LEU A 401 11.93 -5.77 15.49
N PHE A 402 11.75 -4.49 15.78
CA PHE A 402 11.79 -3.96 17.14
C PHE A 402 10.59 -4.44 17.98
N VAL A 403 9.39 -4.43 17.40
CA VAL A 403 8.17 -4.96 18.04
C VAL A 403 8.28 -6.47 18.26
N LEU A 404 8.83 -7.23 17.30
CA LEU A 404 9.11 -8.67 17.50
C LEU A 404 10.13 -8.94 18.61
N CYS A 405 11.02 -7.98 18.87
CA CYS A 405 11.93 -8.02 20.00
C CYS A 405 11.29 -7.57 21.33
N SER A 406 9.96 -7.40 21.37
CA SER A 406 9.21 -6.84 22.50
C SER A 406 9.75 -5.47 22.92
N GLU A 407 10.13 -4.67 21.92
CA GLU A 407 10.68 -3.30 22.08
C GLU A 407 11.89 -3.22 23.03
N SER A 408 12.65 -4.32 23.13
CA SER A 408 13.85 -4.43 23.94
C SER A 408 15.09 -4.06 23.12
N VAL A 409 15.75 -2.94 23.46
CA VAL A 409 17.00 -2.49 22.80
C VAL A 409 18.09 -3.57 22.77
N PRO A 410 18.44 -4.27 23.88
CA PRO A 410 19.48 -5.29 23.85
C PRO A 410 19.16 -6.47 22.92
N ARG A 411 17.89 -6.91 22.91
CA ARG A 411 17.44 -8.01 22.06
C ARG A 411 17.40 -7.60 20.60
N PHE A 412 16.99 -6.38 20.32
CA PHE A 412 17.01 -5.82 18.98
C PHE A 412 18.44 -5.80 18.41
N ILE A 413 19.40 -5.26 19.17
CA ILE A 413 20.82 -5.25 18.81
C ILE A 413 21.35 -6.68 18.59
N LYS A 414 20.97 -7.64 19.44
CA LYS A 414 21.33 -9.06 19.28
C LYS A 414 20.94 -9.59 17.90
N TYR A 415 19.73 -9.31 17.42
CA TYR A 415 19.23 -9.86 16.16
C TYR A 415 19.64 -9.06 14.92
N THR A 416 19.86 -7.74 15.03
CA THR A 416 20.08 -6.88 13.86
C THR A 416 21.51 -6.34 13.75
N GLY A 417 22.29 -6.37 14.84
CA GLY A 417 23.53 -5.61 14.97
C GLY A 417 23.25 -4.12 15.20
N TYR A 418 24.09 -3.47 16.02
CA TYR A 418 23.90 -2.06 16.39
C TYR A 418 24.04 -1.12 15.19
N GLY A 419 24.94 -1.42 14.24
CA GLY A 419 25.10 -0.59 13.03
C GLY A 419 23.80 -0.43 12.23
N ASN A 420 23.05 -1.52 12.08
CA ASN A 420 21.74 -1.50 11.40
C ASN A 420 20.65 -0.89 12.30
N ALA A 421 20.68 -1.18 13.61
CA ALA A 421 19.69 -0.70 14.59
C ALA A 421 19.79 0.82 14.90
N ALA A 422 20.97 1.41 14.77
CA ALA A 422 21.26 2.76 15.24
C ALA A 422 20.31 3.83 14.67
N GLY A 423 19.86 3.66 13.40
CA GLY A 423 18.92 4.59 12.78
C GLY A 423 17.58 4.67 13.50
N LEU A 424 17.00 3.53 13.88
CA LEU A 424 15.75 3.49 14.64
C LEU A 424 15.95 3.95 16.08
N LEU A 425 17.03 3.49 16.73
CA LEU A 425 17.33 3.84 18.11
C LEU A 425 17.57 5.35 18.28
N ALA A 426 18.25 5.99 17.35
CA ALA A 426 18.45 7.44 17.34
C ALA A 426 17.13 8.20 17.13
N ALA A 427 16.29 7.74 16.18
CA ALA A 427 14.99 8.37 15.91
C ALA A 427 14.01 8.28 17.10
N ARG A 428 14.14 7.26 17.95
CA ARG A 428 13.34 7.08 19.17
C ARG A 428 13.99 7.59 20.46
N GLY A 429 15.20 8.16 20.40
CA GLY A 429 15.93 8.57 21.61
C GLY A 429 16.31 7.40 22.53
N LEU A 430 16.47 6.19 21.98
CA LEU A 430 16.76 4.96 22.74
C LEU A 430 18.24 4.57 22.75
N MET A 431 19.11 5.44 22.25
CA MET A 431 20.55 5.16 22.16
C MET A 431 21.18 4.96 23.54
N ALA A 432 20.67 5.63 24.58
CA ALA A 432 21.13 5.51 25.96
C ALA A 432 20.62 4.23 26.69
N GLY A 433 19.92 3.34 25.99
CA GLY A 433 19.38 2.11 26.58
C GLY A 433 18.11 2.32 27.42
N GLY A 434 17.44 3.45 27.25
CA GLY A 434 16.12 3.72 27.85
C GLY A 434 15.11 2.63 27.48
N ARG A 435 14.16 2.36 28.38
CA ARG A 435 13.02 1.47 28.10
C ARG A 435 11.87 2.30 27.56
N PRO A 436 11.29 1.96 26.39
CA PRO A 436 10.02 2.55 25.99
C PRO A 436 8.91 2.16 26.97
N GLU A 437 7.83 2.95 27.05
CA GLU A 437 6.62 2.73 27.88
C GLU A 437 5.75 1.54 27.39
N GLY A 438 6.38 0.46 26.91
CA GLY A 438 5.68 -0.71 26.38
C GLY A 438 5.21 -1.66 27.48
N GLN A 439 3.94 -2.07 27.42
CA GLN A 439 3.36 -3.10 28.30
C GLN A 439 3.72 -4.52 27.82
N TYR A 440 5.01 -4.90 27.91
CA TYR A 440 5.47 -6.23 27.54
C TYR A 440 5.74 -7.09 28.78
N SER A 441 5.21 -8.32 28.81
CA SER A 441 5.58 -9.32 29.82
C SER A 441 7.05 -9.71 29.69
N GLU A 442 7.73 -10.03 30.80
CA GLU A 442 9.08 -10.62 30.75
C GLU A 442 9.07 -11.89 29.88
N ASP A 443 9.88 -11.88 28.82
CA ASP A 443 9.97 -12.98 27.87
C ASP A 443 11.04 -13.98 28.31
N GLU A 444 10.82 -15.25 27.94
CA GLU A 444 11.76 -16.36 28.10
C GLU A 444 13.15 -16.06 27.48
N ASP A 445 14.20 -16.59 28.12
CA ASP A 445 15.57 -16.52 27.64
C ASP A 445 15.68 -17.17 26.25
N THR A 446 15.90 -16.36 25.22
CA THR A 446 16.09 -16.85 23.84
C THR A 446 17.55 -17.00 23.45
N ASP A 447 18.47 -16.93 24.41
CA ASP A 447 19.89 -17.16 24.19
C ASP A 447 20.11 -18.68 24.04
N THR A 448 20.54 -19.06 22.83
CA THR A 448 21.01 -20.42 22.52
C THR A 448 22.36 -20.68 23.18
N ASP A 449 22.74 -21.95 23.32
CA ASP A 449 24.04 -22.33 23.89
C ASP A 449 25.19 -21.75 23.04
N GLU A 450 25.07 -21.79 21.70
CA GLU A 450 26.05 -21.20 20.78
C GLU A 450 26.19 -19.68 20.97
N TYR A 451 25.08 -18.99 21.22
CA TYR A 451 25.10 -17.55 21.49
C TYR A 451 25.72 -17.24 22.85
N LYS A 452 25.41 -18.03 23.89
CA LYS A 452 25.96 -17.85 25.25
C LYS A 452 27.48 -17.98 25.26
N GLU A 453 28.01 -18.97 24.55
CA GLU A 453 29.46 -19.18 24.40
C GLU A 453 30.15 -18.03 23.63
N ALA A 454 29.50 -17.55 22.57
CA ALA A 454 30.08 -16.52 21.71
C ALA A 454 29.89 -15.08 22.20
N LYS A 455 28.96 -14.83 23.15
CA LYS A 455 28.51 -13.51 23.58
C LYS A 455 29.63 -12.52 23.88
N ALA A 456 30.71 -12.99 24.53
CA ALA A 456 31.86 -12.17 24.89
C ALA A 456 32.73 -11.74 23.68
N SER A 457 32.63 -12.45 22.56
CA SER A 457 33.44 -12.26 21.34
C SER A 457 32.64 -11.62 20.20
N ILE A 458 31.35 -11.36 20.39
CA ILE A 458 30.50 -10.70 19.38
C ILE A 458 30.75 -9.19 19.43
N ASN A 459 31.12 -8.61 18.28
CA ASN A 459 31.17 -7.16 18.14
C ASN A 459 29.73 -6.60 18.07
N PRO A 460 29.32 -5.72 19.01
CA PRO A 460 27.95 -5.18 19.03
C PRO A 460 27.57 -4.40 17.77
N VAL A 461 28.55 -3.75 17.11
CA VAL A 461 28.32 -2.94 15.91
C VAL A 461 27.98 -3.83 14.72
N THR A 462 28.79 -4.87 14.48
CA THR A 462 28.65 -5.75 13.32
C THR A 462 27.74 -6.95 13.57
N GLY A 463 27.40 -7.24 14.83
CA GLY A 463 26.53 -8.35 15.23
C GLY A 463 27.12 -9.74 14.97
N ARG A 464 28.45 -9.84 14.76
CA ARG A 464 29.16 -11.10 14.51
C ARG A 464 30.35 -11.29 15.44
N VAL A 465 30.78 -12.53 15.60
CA VAL A 465 32.07 -12.87 16.20
C VAL A 465 33.20 -12.39 15.29
N GLU A 466 34.10 -11.59 15.85
CA GLU A 466 35.31 -11.14 15.15
C GLU A 466 36.53 -11.73 15.85
N GLU A 467 37.49 -12.21 15.05
CA GLU A 467 38.78 -12.60 15.60
C GLU A 467 39.46 -11.36 16.17
N LYS A 468 40.03 -11.50 17.36
CA LYS A 468 40.77 -10.40 17.98
C LYS A 468 41.95 -10.06 17.05
N PRO A 469 42.05 -8.84 16.53
CA PRO A 469 43.19 -8.45 15.72
C PRO A 469 44.48 -8.64 16.52
N PRO A 470 45.61 -8.97 15.86
CA PRO A 470 46.90 -9.05 16.53
C PRO A 470 47.18 -7.72 17.24
N ASN A 471 47.80 -7.78 18.41
CA ASN A 471 48.04 -6.58 19.19
C ASN A 471 49.04 -5.69 18.42
N PRO A 472 48.65 -4.47 18.00
CA PRO A 472 49.54 -3.61 17.22
C PRO A 472 50.80 -3.17 18.00
N MET A 473 50.79 -3.33 19.32
CA MET A 473 51.92 -3.03 20.21
C MET A 473 52.78 -4.27 20.53
N GLU A 474 52.47 -5.43 19.92
CA GLU A 474 53.23 -6.66 20.10
C GLU A 474 54.64 -6.51 19.48
N GLY A 475 55.68 -6.77 20.27
CA GLY A 475 57.08 -6.58 19.84
C GLY A 475 57.64 -5.16 19.99
N MET A 476 56.85 -4.17 20.45
CA MET A 476 57.34 -2.82 20.75
C MET A 476 57.92 -2.72 22.17
N THR A 477 59.01 -1.97 22.34
CA THR A 477 59.54 -1.60 23.67
C THR A 477 58.64 -0.56 24.35
N GLU A 478 58.68 -0.43 25.68
CA GLU A 478 57.85 0.55 26.41
C GLU A 478 58.08 1.99 25.91
N GLU A 479 59.33 2.38 25.63
CA GLU A 479 59.66 3.68 25.05
C GLU A 479 59.01 3.91 23.68
N GLN A 480 58.92 2.87 22.84
CA GLN A 480 58.23 2.95 21.55
C GLN A 480 56.71 3.08 21.71
N LYS A 481 56.14 2.41 22.72
CA LYS A 481 54.71 2.53 23.03
C LYS A 481 54.38 3.96 23.49
N GLU A 482 55.20 4.53 24.37
CA GLU A 482 55.05 5.91 24.83
C GLU A 482 55.17 6.91 23.67
N HIS A 483 56.15 6.70 22.77
CA HIS A 483 56.33 7.58 21.62
C HIS A 483 55.11 7.58 20.67
N GLU A 484 54.57 6.40 20.35
CA GLU A 484 53.38 6.29 19.48
C GLU A 484 52.13 6.84 20.18
N ALA A 485 52.00 6.67 21.50
CA ALA A 485 50.94 7.28 22.29
C ALA A 485 51.00 8.82 22.25
N MET A 486 52.19 9.42 22.41
CA MET A 486 52.39 10.86 22.35
C MET A 486 52.05 11.43 20.95
N LYS A 487 52.38 10.67 19.92
CA LYS A 487 52.06 10.98 18.52
C LYS A 487 50.56 10.91 18.26
N LEU A 488 49.85 9.91 18.79
CA LEU A 488 48.39 9.81 18.75
C LEU A 488 47.70 10.99 19.43
N VAL A 489 48.16 11.38 20.63
CA VAL A 489 47.66 12.56 21.35
C VAL A 489 47.84 13.82 20.51
N THR A 490 49.02 14.00 19.91
CA THR A 490 49.32 15.14 19.04
C THR A 490 48.42 15.16 17.80
N MET A 491 48.12 13.99 17.22
CA MET A 491 47.18 13.88 16.10
C MET A 491 45.75 14.21 16.53
N PHE A 492 45.29 13.71 17.68
CA PHE A 492 43.95 13.97 18.20
C PHE A 492 43.74 15.46 18.52
N ASP A 493 44.73 16.10 19.15
CA ASP A 493 44.72 17.55 19.44
C ASP A 493 44.64 18.39 18.16
N LYS A 494 45.42 18.04 17.13
CA LYS A 494 45.35 18.70 15.81
C LYS A 494 43.97 18.56 15.17
N LEU A 495 43.39 17.36 15.18
CA LEU A 495 42.07 17.11 14.60
C LEU A 495 40.96 17.84 15.36
N SER A 496 41.06 17.90 16.69
CA SER A 496 40.09 18.60 17.54
C SER A 496 40.17 20.12 17.36
N ARG A 497 41.38 20.70 17.37
CA ARG A 497 41.59 22.15 17.15
C ARG A 497 41.12 22.62 15.78
N ASN A 498 41.32 21.79 14.76
CA ASN A 498 40.85 22.08 13.40
C ASN A 498 39.35 21.79 13.19
N ARG A 499 38.62 21.41 14.26
CA ARG A 499 37.20 21.01 14.23
C ARG A 499 36.88 19.91 13.21
N VAL A 500 37.87 19.06 12.92
CA VAL A 500 37.68 17.87 12.08
C VAL A 500 36.96 16.78 12.87
N ILE A 501 37.21 16.70 14.18
CA ILE A 501 36.50 15.81 15.12
C ILE A 501 35.89 16.63 16.25
N GLN A 502 34.65 16.30 16.62
CA GLN A 502 33.95 16.89 17.76
C GLN A 502 33.52 15.75 18.71
N PRO A 503 33.89 15.82 20.00
CA PRO A 503 33.37 14.88 20.99
C PRO A 503 31.86 15.07 21.13
N MET A 504 31.10 14.00 20.89
CA MET A 504 29.66 13.95 21.06
C MET A 504 29.33 13.16 22.33
N GLY A 505 28.30 13.60 23.05
CA GLY A 505 27.71 12.91 24.18
C GLY A 505 26.24 12.56 23.90
N MET A 506 25.66 11.79 24.80
CA MET A 506 24.24 11.44 24.75
C MET A 506 23.52 12.31 25.77
N SER A 507 22.48 13.01 25.36
CA SER A 507 21.62 13.71 26.31
C SER A 507 20.88 12.71 27.19
N PRO A 508 20.39 13.13 28.36
CA PRO A 508 19.52 12.28 29.18
C PRO A 508 18.21 11.88 28.47
N ARG A 509 17.84 12.59 27.40
CA ARG A 509 16.72 12.25 26.51
C ARG A 509 17.10 11.27 25.39
N GLY A 510 18.34 10.76 25.39
CA GLY A 510 18.85 9.76 24.46
C GLY A 510 19.16 10.26 23.05
N HIS A 511 19.26 11.58 22.86
CA HIS A 511 19.70 12.20 21.59
C HIS A 511 21.21 12.45 21.58
N LEU A 512 21.81 12.47 20.38
CA LEU A 512 23.20 12.85 20.19
C LEU A 512 23.35 14.38 20.28
N THR A 513 24.18 14.85 21.19
CA THR A 513 24.53 16.27 21.37
C THR A 513 26.04 16.42 21.60
N SER A 514 26.57 17.63 21.72
CA SER A 514 27.99 17.79 22.03
C SER A 514 28.29 17.23 23.43
N LEU A 515 29.51 16.73 23.66
CA LEU A 515 29.85 16.17 24.98
C LEU A 515 29.68 17.20 26.10
N GLN A 516 29.96 18.47 25.82
CA GLN A 516 29.78 19.58 26.76
C GLN A 516 28.30 19.77 27.11
N ASP A 517 27.43 19.80 26.10
CA ASP A 517 25.99 19.97 26.30
C ASP A 517 25.37 18.77 27.02
N ALA A 518 25.78 17.55 26.66
CA ALA A 518 25.35 16.33 27.35
C ALA A 518 25.72 16.34 28.84
N MET A 519 26.94 16.81 29.16
CA MET A 519 27.38 16.95 30.55
C MET A 519 26.58 18.01 31.30
N CYS A 520 26.33 19.17 30.68
CA CYS A 520 25.49 20.23 31.28
C CYS A 520 24.07 19.74 31.56
N GLU A 521 23.40 19.13 30.58
CA GLU A 521 22.02 18.61 30.72
C GLU A 521 21.93 17.52 31.79
N THR A 522 22.95 16.67 31.91
CA THR A 522 23.01 15.63 32.96
C THR A 522 23.16 16.23 34.35
N MET A 523 23.99 17.27 34.49
CA MET A 523 24.17 18.00 35.76
C MET A 523 22.90 18.76 36.17
N GLU A 524 22.18 19.36 35.22
CA GLU A 524 20.91 20.07 35.47
C GLU A 524 19.78 19.12 35.92
N GLN A 525 19.72 17.89 35.40
CA GLN A 525 18.76 16.87 35.86
C GLN A 525 19.08 16.34 37.26
N GLN A 526 20.35 16.20 37.61
CA GLN A 526 20.75 15.80 38.97
C GLN A 526 20.41 16.90 40.00
N LEU A 527 20.50 18.17 39.63
CA LEU A 527 20.14 19.31 40.50
C LEU A 527 18.63 19.53 40.66
N SER A 528 17.81 19.01 39.75
CA SER A 528 16.33 19.11 39.78
C SER A 528 15.64 17.87 40.37
N SER A 529 16.41 16.83 40.73
CA SER A 529 15.89 15.59 41.31
C SER A 529 16.23 15.41 42.80
N ASP A 530 16.78 16.43 43.47
CA ASP A 530 16.81 16.48 44.93
C ASP A 530 15.37 16.69 45.44
N PRO A 531 14.79 15.76 46.22
CA PRO A 531 13.52 16.02 46.86
C PRO A 531 13.75 17.03 47.96
N ASP A 532 12.99 18.13 47.94
CA ASP A 532 12.75 18.93 49.15
C ASP A 532 12.41 17.95 50.28
N SER A 533 13.35 17.80 51.20
CA SER A 533 13.17 17.04 52.41
C SER A 533 12.28 17.88 53.32
N ASP A 534 10.99 17.58 53.35
CA ASP A 534 10.08 18.11 54.39
C ASP A 534 10.64 17.73 55.77
N PRO A 535 10.88 18.70 56.68
CA PRO A 535 11.22 18.39 58.06
C PRO A 535 9.93 18.21 58.87
N ASP A 536 9.81 17.01 59.48
CA ASP A 536 8.97 16.58 60.62
C ASP A 536 7.57 17.19 60.85
#